data_AF-A0A378B2F7-F1
#
_entry.id   AF-A0A378B2F7-F1
#
_cell.length_a   1.000
_cell.length_b   1.000
_cell.length_c   1.000
_cell.angle_alpha   90.00
_cell.angle_beta   90.00
_cell.angle_gamma   90.00
#
_symmetry.space_group_name_H-M   'P 1'
#
loop_
_entity.id
_entity.type
_entity.pdbx_description
1 polymer ?
#
loop_
_entity_poly.entity_id
_entity_poly.type
_entity_poly.pdbx_seq_one_letter_code
_entity_poly.pdbx_strand_id
1 'polypeptide(L)'
;MQREEWFHRAVIYQVDSSLFYDANGDGFGDLAGIRQKLHYIRSLGATVLWLTPFYLTPLQDDGYDISDHLQPDPRFGTIADVIELIAPRPRAGTAGDR
;
A
#
# COMPACT_ATOMS: atom_id res chain seq x y z
N MET A 1 -12.81 29.37 -14.04
CA MET A 1 -13.22 28.02 -13.58
C MET A 1 -12.03 27.41 -12.87
N GLN A 2 -12.15 27.08 -11.58
CA GLN A 2 -11.13 26.26 -10.92
C GLN A 2 -11.19 24.84 -11.50
N ARG A 3 -10.03 24.26 -11.75
CA ARG A 3 -9.90 22.89 -12.21
C ARG A 3 -10.20 21.97 -11.02
N GLU A 4 -11.04 20.97 -11.23
CA GLU A 4 -11.35 20.00 -10.19
C GLU A 4 -10.08 19.19 -9.86
N GLU A 5 -9.66 19.21 -8.60
CA GLU A 5 -8.49 18.46 -8.13
C GLU A 5 -8.82 16.97 -8.01
N TRP A 6 -7.84 16.11 -8.31
CA TRP A 6 -8.05 14.66 -8.40
C TRP A 6 -8.60 14.05 -7.11
N PHE A 7 -8.22 14.58 -5.94
CA PHE A 7 -8.60 14.06 -4.63
C PHE A 7 -10.08 14.32 -4.30
N HIS A 8 -10.75 15.28 -4.95
CA HIS A 8 -12.19 15.48 -4.77
C HIS A 8 -13.03 14.29 -5.25
N ARG A 9 -12.46 13.45 -6.13
CA ARG A 9 -13.11 12.25 -6.70
C ARG A 9 -12.47 10.95 -6.21
N ALA A 10 -11.56 11.04 -5.24
CA ALA A 10 -10.84 9.87 -4.76
C ALA A 10 -11.73 8.98 -3.87
N VAL A 11 -11.67 7.67 -4.13
CA VAL A 11 -12.14 6.64 -3.20
C VAL A 11 -10.90 6.06 -2.53
N ILE A 12 -10.71 6.37 -1.26
CA ILE A 12 -9.57 5.94 -0.46
C ILE A 12 -9.87 4.59 0.17
N TYR A 13 -8.99 3.61 -0.05
CA TYR A 13 -9.00 2.34 0.65
C TYR A 13 -7.81 2.32 1.61
N GLN A 14 -8.11 2.32 2.91
CA GLN A 14 -7.08 2.22 3.93
C GLN A 14 -6.74 0.74 4.16
N VAL A 15 -5.44 0.44 4.26
CA VAL A 15 -4.91 -0.88 4.57
C VAL A 15 -4.06 -0.79 5.82
N ASP A 16 -4.35 -1.65 6.80
CA ASP A 16 -3.43 -1.93 7.88
C ASP A 16 -2.32 -2.84 7.36
N SER A 17 -1.09 -2.31 7.34
CA SER A 17 0.08 -3.00 6.80
C SER A 17 0.36 -4.33 7.50
N SER A 18 0.03 -4.45 8.79
CA SER A 18 0.30 -5.63 9.62
C SER A 18 -0.79 -6.70 9.60
N LEU A 19 -1.99 -6.39 9.10
CA LEU A 19 -3.16 -7.28 9.20
C LEU A 19 -3.75 -7.71 7.86
N PHE A 20 -3.33 -7.10 6.75
CA PHE A 20 -4.04 -7.26 5.49
C PHE A 20 -3.72 -8.56 4.73
N TYR A 21 -2.44 -8.84 4.50
CA TYR A 21 -2.03 -10.07 3.83
C TYR A 21 -0.57 -10.41 4.13
N ASP A 22 -0.37 -11.58 4.72
CA ASP A 22 0.93 -12.19 4.99
C ASP A 22 1.40 -12.96 3.73
N ALA A 23 2.49 -12.51 3.13
CA ALA A 23 3.08 -13.15 1.95
C ALA A 23 4.21 -14.13 2.28
N ASN A 24 4.81 -14.05 3.46
CA ASN A 24 6.00 -14.82 3.83
C ASN A 24 5.69 -15.97 4.83
N GLY A 25 4.50 -15.99 5.42
CA GLY A 25 4.01 -16.99 6.37
C GLY A 25 4.44 -16.78 7.83
N ASP A 26 4.90 -15.59 8.21
CA ASP A 26 5.35 -15.29 9.57
C ASP A 26 4.22 -14.89 10.54
N GLY A 27 2.98 -14.76 10.04
CA GLY A 27 1.79 -14.40 10.80
C GLY A 27 1.43 -12.91 10.76
N PHE A 28 2.22 -12.07 10.09
CA PHE A 28 1.97 -10.64 9.93
C PHE A 28 1.84 -10.24 8.46
N GLY A 29 1.05 -9.21 8.21
CA GLY A 29 0.96 -8.58 6.90
C GLY A 29 2.26 -7.88 6.52
N ASP A 30 2.56 -7.85 5.22
CA ASP A 30 3.78 -7.25 4.68
C ASP A 30 3.53 -6.50 3.36
N LEU A 31 4.50 -5.68 2.95
CA LEU A 31 4.41 -4.84 1.74
C LEU A 31 4.27 -5.68 0.47
N ALA A 32 4.91 -6.86 0.41
CA ALA A 32 4.80 -7.76 -0.72
C ALA A 32 3.37 -8.34 -0.82
N GLY A 33 2.73 -8.61 0.31
CA GLY A 33 1.35 -9.04 0.41
C GLY A 33 0.37 -7.99 -0.08
N ILE A 34 0.52 -6.75 0.37
CA ILE A 34 -0.27 -5.60 -0.14
C ILE A 34 -0.11 -5.49 -1.66
N ARG A 35 1.13 -5.59 -2.16
CA ARG A 35 1.46 -5.54 -3.58
C ARG A 35 0.76 -6.64 -4.39
N GLN A 36 0.66 -7.86 -3.85
CA GLN A 36 -0.05 -8.99 -4.48
C GLN A 36 -1.57 -8.75 -4.59
N LYS A 37 -2.14 -7.94 -3.69
CA LYS A 37 -3.59 -7.67 -3.62
C LYS A 37 -4.02 -6.37 -4.27
N LEU A 38 -3.11 -5.60 -4.90
CA LEU A 38 -3.46 -4.37 -5.61
C LEU A 38 -4.57 -4.57 -6.67
N HIS A 39 -4.58 -5.72 -7.36
CA HIS A 39 -5.66 -6.05 -8.31
C HIS A 39 -7.03 -6.18 -7.62
N TYR A 40 -7.08 -6.79 -6.44
CA TYR A 40 -8.30 -6.89 -5.64
C TYR A 40 -8.77 -5.51 -5.18
N ILE A 41 -7.89 -4.70 -4.59
CA ILE A 41 -8.22 -3.34 -4.12
C ILE A 41 -8.76 -2.49 -5.27
N ARG A 42 -8.12 -2.55 -6.44
CA ARG A 42 -8.59 -1.87 -7.65
C ARG A 42 -9.96 -2.37 -8.12
N SER A 43 -10.24 -3.66 -8.00
CA SER A 43 -11.54 -4.24 -8.40
C SER A 43 -12.72 -3.75 -7.55
N LEU A 44 -12.45 -3.29 -6.33
CA LEU A 44 -13.44 -2.64 -5.46
C LEU A 44 -13.76 -1.19 -5.88
N GLY A 45 -13.03 -0.63 -6.84
CA GLY A 45 -13.20 0.75 -7.30
C GLY A 45 -12.36 1.78 -6.54
N ALA A 46 -11.46 1.35 -5.64
CA ALA A 46 -10.54 2.25 -4.97
C ALA A 46 -9.59 2.93 -5.97
N THR A 47 -9.40 4.24 -5.79
CA THR A 47 -8.50 5.05 -6.62
C THR A 47 -7.23 5.46 -5.88
N VAL A 48 -7.24 5.36 -4.55
CA VAL A 48 -6.12 5.70 -3.67
C VAL A 48 -5.97 4.59 -2.64
N LEU A 49 -4.73 4.18 -2.40
CA LEU A 49 -4.34 3.31 -1.30
C LEU A 49 -3.74 4.18 -0.19
N TRP A 50 -4.25 4.06 1.03
CA TRP A 50 -3.66 4.66 2.21
C TRP A 50 -3.17 3.56 3.14
N LEU A 51 -1.88 3.56 3.49
CA LEU A 51 -1.30 2.57 4.39
C LEU A 51 -1.18 3.12 5.81
N THR A 52 -1.43 2.28 6.81
CA THR A 52 -0.93 2.53 8.17
C THR A 52 0.61 2.53 8.17
N PRO A 53 1.27 3.12 9.19
CA PRO A 53 2.73 3.22 9.23
C PRO A 53 3.42 1.87 9.04
N PHE A 54 4.45 1.88 8.18
CA PHE A 54 5.33 0.73 7.95
C PHE A 54 6.81 1.10 8.15
N TYR A 55 7.08 2.27 8.75
CA TYR A 55 8.40 2.80 9.03
C TYR A 55 9.04 2.11 10.24
N LEU A 56 10.36 2.20 10.39
CA LEU A 56 11.08 1.67 11.54
C LEU A 56 10.53 2.27 12.84
N THR A 57 10.17 1.41 13.78
CA THR A 57 9.41 1.78 14.97
C THR A 57 9.64 0.79 16.12
N PRO A 58 9.67 1.24 17.39
CA PRO A 58 9.65 0.34 18.53
C PRO A 58 8.27 -0.30 18.80
N LEU A 59 7.22 0.07 18.05
CA LEU A 59 5.83 -0.37 18.21
C LEU A 59 5.25 -0.14 19.61
N GLN A 60 5.38 1.08 20.13
CA GLN A 60 4.67 1.51 21.33
C GLN A 60 3.28 2.08 21.00
N ASP A 61 3.05 2.51 19.75
CA ASP A 61 1.78 3.06 19.25
C ASP A 61 1.46 2.52 17.84
N ASP A 62 1.46 1.19 17.68
CA ASP A 62 1.14 0.49 16.43
C ASP A 62 1.84 1.06 15.17
N GLY A 63 3.07 1.54 15.34
CA GLY A 63 3.93 2.07 14.29
C GLY A 63 3.84 3.57 14.06
N TYR A 64 2.96 4.28 14.75
CA TYR A 64 2.90 5.75 14.71
C TYR A 64 4.05 6.41 15.48
N ASP A 65 4.70 5.69 16.40
CA ASP A 65 5.93 6.06 17.08
C ASP A 65 7.18 5.78 16.21
N ILE A 66 7.35 6.56 15.16
CA ILE A 66 8.41 6.36 14.15
C ILE A 66 9.79 6.73 14.70
N SER A 67 10.77 5.83 14.54
CA SER A 67 12.19 6.06 14.88
C SER A 67 13.04 6.48 13.69
N ASP A 68 12.71 6.03 12.47
CA ASP A 68 13.36 6.49 11.24
C ASP A 68 12.33 6.57 10.10
N HIS A 69 12.09 7.78 9.59
CA HIS A 69 11.12 8.05 8.52
C HIS A 69 11.58 7.58 7.13
N LEU A 70 12.85 7.17 6.97
CA LEU A 70 13.41 6.76 5.68
C LEU A 70 13.60 5.25 5.57
N GLN A 71 13.42 4.51 6.67
CA GLN A 71 13.56 3.06 6.69
C GLN A 71 12.19 2.41 6.92
N PRO A 72 11.75 1.48 6.06
CA PRO A 72 10.67 0.59 6.42
C PRO A 72 11.13 -0.33 7.56
N ASP A 73 10.20 -0.71 8.42
CA ASP A 73 10.49 -1.69 9.44
C ASP A 73 10.73 -3.07 8.80
N PRO A 74 11.81 -3.81 9.18
CA PRO A 74 12.10 -5.13 8.61
C PRO A 74 10.96 -6.14 8.71
N ARG A 75 10.02 -5.96 9.65
CA ARG A 75 8.80 -6.78 9.76
C ARG A 75 7.89 -6.67 8.53
N PHE A 76 7.88 -5.52 7.85
CA PHE A 76 7.02 -5.29 6.67
C PHE A 76 7.75 -5.50 5.34
N GLY A 77 9.08 -5.53 5.36
CA GLY A 77 9.92 -5.73 4.18
C GLY A 77 11.08 -4.74 4.09
N THR A 78 11.55 -4.49 2.87
CA THR A 78 12.71 -3.65 2.58
C THR A 78 12.34 -2.40 1.80
N ILE A 79 13.29 -1.47 1.65
CA ILE A 79 13.08 -0.30 0.79
C ILE A 79 12.82 -0.69 -0.67
N ALA A 80 13.34 -1.84 -1.12
CA ALA A 80 13.06 -2.36 -2.46
C ALA A 80 11.57 -2.75 -2.60
N ASP A 81 10.97 -3.34 -1.57
CA ASP A 81 9.54 -3.69 -1.56
C ASP A 81 8.65 -2.44 -1.64
N VAL A 82 9.05 -1.35 -0.95
CA VAL A 82 8.37 -0.04 -1.08
C VAL A 82 8.44 0.46 -2.52
N ILE A 83 9.62 0.43 -3.13
CA ILE A 83 9.83 0.85 -4.53
C ILE A 83 8.96 0.02 -5.47
N GLU A 84 8.92 -1.30 -5.30
CA GLU A 84 8.07 -2.19 -6.10
C GLU A 84 6.57 -1.95 -5.92
N LEU A 85 6.14 -1.54 -4.73
CA LEU A 85 4.75 -1.23 -4.41
C LEU A 85 4.28 0.05 -5.10
N ILE A 86 5.12 1.09 -5.13
CA ILE A 86 4.79 2.39 -5.75
C ILE A 86 5.14 2.47 -7.24
N ALA A 87 5.88 1.49 -7.76
CA ALA A 87 6.29 1.47 -9.16
C ALA A 87 5.08 1.54 -10.10
N PRO A 88 5.13 2.39 -11.15
CA PRO A 88 4.07 2.47 -12.13
C PRO A 88 3.85 1.11 -12.78
N ARG A 89 2.61 0.61 -12.73
CA ARG A 89 2.21 -0.57 -13.49
C ARG A 89 1.40 -0.14 -14.71
N PRO A 90 1.64 -0.74 -15.89
CA PRO A 90 0.74 -0.57 -17.02
C PRO A 90 -0.67 -0.88 -16.55
N ARG A 91 -1.64 -0.05 -16.92
CA ARG A 91 -3.04 -0.42 -16.75
C ARG A 91 -3.20 -1.75 -17.47
N ALA A 92 -3.54 -2.82 -16.74
CA ALA A 92 -3.92 -4.08 -17.35
C ALA A 92 -4.94 -3.76 -18.45
N GLY A 93 -4.54 -3.98 -19.70
CA GLY A 93 -5.34 -3.63 -20.86
C GLY A 93 -6.67 -4.37 -20.75
N THR A 94 -7.77 -3.65 -20.92
CA THR A 94 -9.06 -4.28 -21.19
C THR A 94 -8.92 -4.99 -22.55
N ALA A 95 -8.64 -6.28 -22.51
CA ALA A 95 -8.82 -7.13 -23.67
C ALA A 95 -10.32 -7.15 -23.98
N GLY A 96 -10.73 -6.47 -25.05
CA GLY A 96 -12.10 -6.48 -25.55
C GLY A 96 -12.79 -5.11 -25.49
N ASP A 97 -12.33 -4.16 -26.29
CA ASP A 97 -13.20 -3.14 -26.88
C ASP A 97 -12.48 -2.55 -28.12
N ARG A 98 -12.46 -3.35 -29.18
CA ARG A 98 -12.17 -2.94 -30.57
C ARG A 98 -12.95 -3.85 -31.51
#